data_AF-A0A1I1EU26-F1
#
_entry.id   AF-A0A1I1EU26-F1
#
_cell.length_a   1.000
_cell.length_b   1.000
_cell.length_c   1.000
_cell.angle_alpha   90.00
_cell.angle_beta   90.00
_cell.angle_gamma   90.00
#
_symmetry.space_group_name_H-M   'P 1'
#
loop_
_entity.id
_entity.type
_entity.pdbx_description
1 polymer ?
#
loop_
_entity_poly.entity_id
_entity_poly.type
_entity_poly.pdbx_seq_one_letter_code
_entity_poly.pdbx_strand_id
1 'polypeptide(L)'
;MRTFKLDNVIKKTDNDVKIKKYLAMGFKELEVQEAQEAGEDEKKEAPDYESMKVDELKELADEKGLEYKAAIKKDELIALLGE
;
A
#
# COMPACT_ATOMS: atom_id res chain seq x y z
N MET A 1 -1.54 6.24 24.65
CA MET A 1 -0.20 6.55 24.09
C MET A 1 -0.21 6.24 22.60
N ARG A 2 -0.21 7.27 21.74
CA ARG A 2 -0.27 7.12 20.28
C ARG A 2 1.12 6.92 19.70
N THR A 3 1.20 6.13 18.63
CA THR A 3 2.45 5.85 17.91
C THR A 3 2.37 6.47 16.52
N PHE A 4 3.46 7.08 16.09
CA PHE A 4 3.58 7.80 14.83
C PHE A 4 4.80 7.27 14.10
N LYS A 5 4.67 7.02 12.78
CA LYS A 5 5.77 6.57 11.92
C LYS A 5 5.96 7.50 10.75
N LEU A 6 7.21 7.79 10.43
CA LEU A 6 7.62 8.47 9.21
C LEU A 6 8.89 7.80 8.71
N ASP A 7 8.82 7.14 7.56
CA ASP A 7 9.93 6.31 7.04
C ASP A 7 10.39 5.31 8.14
N ASN A 8 11.67 5.29 8.48
CA ASN A 8 12.24 4.45 9.53
C ASN A 8 12.18 5.03 10.96
N VAL A 9 11.46 6.14 11.17
CA VAL A 9 11.41 6.85 12.46
C VAL A 9 10.08 6.62 13.17
N ILE A 10 10.15 6.07 14.39
CA ILE A 10 8.99 5.88 15.28
C ILE A 10 8.99 6.91 16.41
N LYS A 11 7.88 7.63 16.58
CA LYS A 11 7.63 8.57 17.68
C LYS A 11 6.39 8.15 18.46
N LYS A 12 6.49 8.09 19.79
CA LYS A 12 5.35 7.82 20.67
C LYS A 12 5.04 9.04 21.51
N THR A 13 3.79 9.47 21.52
CA THR A 13 3.36 10.60 22.34
C THR A 13 1.87 10.51 22.65
N ASP A 14 1.46 11.11 23.76
CA ASP A 14 0.05 11.25 24.15
C ASP A 14 -0.35 12.72 24.29
N ASN A 15 0.52 13.63 23.85
CA ASN A 15 0.30 15.07 23.97
C ASN A 15 -0.26 15.62 22.66
N ASP A 16 -1.48 16.18 22.69
CA ASP A 16 -2.21 16.71 21.54
C ASP A 16 -1.41 17.70 20.68
N VAL A 17 -0.58 18.54 21.31
CA VAL A 17 0.27 19.50 20.58
C VAL A 17 1.32 18.78 19.75
N LYS A 18 1.92 17.72 20.31
CA LYS A 18 2.91 16.90 19.60
C LYS A 18 2.26 16.03 18.52
N ILE A 19 1.04 15.53 18.78
CA ILE A 19 0.25 14.76 17.81
C ILE A 19 0.01 15.58 16.55
N LYS A 20 -0.56 16.79 16.69
CA LYS A 20 -0.80 17.69 15.55
C LYS A 20 0.49 18.04 14.80
N LYS A 21 1.59 18.23 15.53
CA LYS A 21 2.91 18.48 14.94
C LYS A 21 3.40 17.28 14.12
N TYR A 22 3.26 16.06 14.63
CA TYR A 22 3.68 14.86 13.92
C TYR A 22 2.84 14.64 12.66
N LEU A 23 1.52 14.80 12.74
CA LEU A 23 0.64 14.75 11.57
C LEU A 23 1.03 15.81 10.52
N ALA A 24 1.29 17.05 10.95
CA ALA A 24 1.73 18.13 10.06
C ALA A 24 3.13 17.92 9.45
N MET A 25 3.98 17.14 10.12
CA MET A 25 5.30 16.73 9.63
C MET A 25 5.26 15.50 8.73
N GLY A 26 4.07 14.95 8.47
CA GLY A 26 3.86 13.78 7.62
C GLY A 26 3.96 12.44 8.35
N PHE A 27 4.05 12.41 9.68
CA PHE A 27 3.98 11.15 10.41
C PHE A 27 2.56 10.58 10.31
N LYS A 28 2.46 9.29 9.96
CA LYS A 28 1.22 8.51 9.99
C LYS A 28 1.00 7.98 11.40
N GLU A 29 -0.21 8.14 11.94
CA GLU A 29 -0.60 7.56 13.22
C GLU A 29 -0.76 6.04 13.03
N LEU A 30 0.13 5.26 13.64
CA LEU A 30 -0.08 3.83 13.83
C LEU A 30 -0.92 3.69 15.09
N GLU A 31 -2.23 3.77 14.91
CA GLU A 31 -3.14 3.38 15.97
C GLU A 31 -3.02 1.87 16.15
N VAL A 32 -2.59 1.45 17.35
CA VAL A 32 -2.62 0.04 17.77
C VAL A 32 -4.08 -0.29 18.13
N GLN A 33 -4.98 -0.15 17.17
CA GLN A 33 -6.33 -0.70 17.24
C GLN A 33 -6.34 -1.94 16.34
N GLU A 34 -6.73 -3.06 16.92
CA GLU A 34 -7.19 -4.23 16.18
C GLU A 34 -8.29 -3.78 15.19
N ALA A 35 -7.95 -3.56 13.93
CA ALA A 35 -8.90 -3.38 12.85
C ALA A 35 -8.25 -3.69 11.50
N GLN A 36 -8.75 -4.77 10.91
CA GLN A 36 -9.09 -4.87 9.50
C GLN A 36 -9.12 -3.50 8.76
N GLU A 37 -8.42 -3.46 7.62
CA GLU A 37 -8.51 -2.44 6.57
C GLU A 37 -8.03 -1.01 6.92
N ALA A 38 -6.70 -0.88 7.07
CA ALA A 38 -5.95 0.27 6.57
C ALA A 38 -4.52 -0.20 6.24
N GLY A 39 -4.44 -1.10 5.25
CA GLY A 39 -3.18 -1.70 4.79
C GLY A 39 -2.40 -0.77 3.88
N GLU A 40 -1.84 0.33 4.41
CA GLU A 40 -0.86 1.14 3.69
C GLU A 40 0.16 1.73 4.67
N ASP A 41 1.17 0.92 5.01
CA ASP A 41 2.56 1.27 4.72
C ASP A 41 3.45 0.08 5.11
N GLU A 42 4.39 -0.25 4.22
CA GLU A 42 5.57 -1.09 4.50
C GLU A 42 5.50 -2.60 4.25
N LYS A 43 4.94 -2.99 3.12
CA LYS A 43 5.42 -4.20 2.43
C LYS A 43 5.97 -3.78 1.07
N LYS A 44 7.31 -3.75 0.99
CA LYS A 44 8.12 -3.69 -0.24
C LYS A 44 7.30 -3.76 -1.54
N GLU A 45 7.16 -2.61 -2.20
CA GLU A 45 7.21 -2.43 -3.66
C GLU A 45 6.62 -3.54 -4.57
N ALA A 46 5.50 -4.14 -4.20
CA ALA A 46 4.61 -4.74 -5.18
C ALA A 46 3.54 -3.69 -5.43
N PRO A 47 3.44 -3.10 -6.64
CA PRO A 47 2.30 -2.27 -6.98
C PRO A 47 1.01 -3.05 -6.68
N ASP A 48 0.03 -2.38 -6.09
CA ASP A 48 -1.23 -3.00 -5.65
C ASP A 48 -2.10 -3.34 -6.87
N TYR A 49 -1.70 -4.41 -7.56
CA TYR A 49 -2.37 -4.92 -8.74
C TYR A 49 -3.80 -5.40 -8.39
N GLU A 50 -4.06 -5.75 -7.12
CA GLU A 50 -5.38 -6.12 -6.60
C GLU A 50 -6.37 -4.94 -6.64
N SER A 51 -5.94 -3.72 -6.33
CA SER A 51 -6.77 -2.50 -6.48
C SER A 51 -6.87 -1.98 -7.92
N MET A 52 -5.98 -2.40 -8.83
CA MET A 52 -6.00 -1.97 -10.24
C MET A 52 -7.13 -2.61 -11.07
N LYS A 53 -7.55 -1.93 -12.14
CA LYS A 53 -8.54 -2.48 -13.08
C LYS A 53 -7.92 -3.53 -13.99
N VAL A 54 -8.75 -4.46 -14.47
CA VAL A 54 -8.32 -5.51 -15.42
C VAL A 54 -7.71 -4.90 -16.67
N ASP A 55 -8.26 -3.79 -17.17
CA ASP A 55 -7.71 -3.06 -18.32
C ASP A 55 -6.30 -2.54 -18.05
N GLU A 56 -6.07 -1.87 -16.92
CA GLU A 56 -4.74 -1.35 -16.55
C GLU A 56 -3.70 -2.45 -16.34
N LEU A 57 -4.12 -3.58 -15.75
CA LEU A 57 -3.27 -4.75 -15.62
C LEU A 57 -2.92 -5.36 -16.99
N LYS A 58 -3.84 -5.31 -17.97
CA LYS A 58 -3.56 -5.83 -19.32
C LYS A 58 -2.57 -4.94 -20.04
N GLU A 59 -2.71 -3.62 -19.90
CA GLU A 59 -1.76 -2.64 -20.43
C GLU A 59 -0.37 -2.83 -19.82
N LEU A 60 -0.28 -2.97 -18.49
CA LEU A 60 0.98 -3.27 -17.80
C LEU A 60 1.61 -4.58 -18.26
N ALA A 61 0.80 -5.61 -18.50
CA ALA A 61 1.27 -6.90 -19.00
C ALA A 61 1.80 -6.77 -20.43
N ASP A 62 1.13 -6.01 -21.29
CA ASP A 62 1.56 -5.72 -22.66
C ASP A 62 2.86 -4.90 -22.68
N GLU A 63 2.97 -3.87 -21.84
CA GLU A 63 4.19 -3.05 -21.69
C GLU A 63 5.39 -3.86 -21.20
N LYS A 64 5.15 -4.86 -20.35
CA LYS A 64 6.19 -5.80 -19.89
C LYS A 64 6.48 -6.91 -20.89
N GLY A 65 5.71 -7.01 -21.98
CA GLY A 65 5.84 -8.05 -23.00
C GLY A 65 5.42 -9.44 -22.48
N LEU A 66 4.50 -9.50 -21.52
CA LEU A 66 3.97 -10.73 -20.94
C LEU A 66 2.86 -11.30 -21.85
N GLU A 67 3.02 -12.54 -22.28
CA GLU A 67 1.99 -13.23 -23.05
C GLU A 67 0.89 -13.77 -22.12
N TYR A 68 -0.35 -13.32 -22.33
CA TYR A 68 -1.52 -13.79 -21.60
C TYR A 68 -2.62 -14.30 -22.53
N LYS A 69 -3.47 -15.18 -22.02
CA LYS A 69 -4.64 -15.67 -22.77
C LYS A 69 -5.66 -14.55 -22.95
N ALA A 70 -6.30 -14.46 -24.11
CA ALA A 70 -7.36 -13.45 -24.35
C ALA A 70 -8.49 -13.47 -23.31
N ALA A 71 -8.76 -14.64 -22.69
CA ALA A 71 -9.74 -14.84 -21.62
C ALA A 71 -9.11 -14.98 -20.21
N ILE A 72 -7.94 -14.37 -19.97
CA ILE A 72 -7.28 -14.39 -18.66
C ILE A 72 -8.12 -13.68 -17.58
N LYS A 73 -8.08 -14.20 -16.36
CA LYS A 73 -8.75 -13.64 -15.18
C LYS A 73 -7.88 -12.58 -14.50
N LYS A 74 -8.51 -11.68 -13.76
CA LYS A 74 -7.82 -10.61 -13.00
C LYS A 74 -6.72 -11.18 -12.11
N ASP A 75 -7.01 -12.17 -11.27
CA ASP A 75 -6.02 -12.81 -10.38
C ASP A 75 -4.81 -13.39 -11.13
N GLU A 76 -5.04 -14.06 -12.27
CA GLU A 76 -3.96 -14.65 -13.07
C GLU A 76 -3.08 -13.57 -13.70
N LEU A 77 -3.68 -12.43 -14.08
CA LEU A 77 -2.98 -11.28 -14.63
C LEU A 77 -2.17 -10.54 -13.55
N ILE A 78 -2.72 -10.43 -12.35
CA ILE A 78 -2.02 -9.91 -11.16
C ILE A 78 -0.83 -10.81 -10.82
N ALA A 79 -1.02 -12.12 -10.84
CA ALA A 79 0.04 -13.08 -10.60
C ALA A 79 1.18 -12.96 -11.62
N LEU A 80 0.86 -12.82 -12.91
CA LEU A 80 1.86 -12.61 -13.97
C LEU A 80 2.66 -11.31 -13.79
N LEU A 81 2.04 -10.26 -13.24
CA LEU A 81 2.67 -8.96 -13.04
C LEU A 81 3.44 -8.85 -11.71
N GLY A 82 3.08 -9.67 -10.73
CA GLY A 82 3.69 -9.74 -9.41
C GLY A 82 4.80 -10.78 -9.26
N GLU A 83 5.05 -11.59 -10.29
CA GLU A 83 6.17 -12.55 -10.38
C GLU A 83 7.49 -11.88 -10.81
#